data_AF-X1MGR0-F1
#
_entry.id   AF-X1MGR0-F1
#
_cell.length_a   1.000
_cell.length_b   1.000
_cell.length_c   1.000
_cell.angle_alpha   90.00
_cell.angle_beta   90.00
_cell.angle_gamma   90.00
#
_symmetry.space_group_name_H-M   'P 1'
#
loop_
_entity.id
_entity.type
_entity.pdbx_description
1 polymer ?
#
loop_
_entity_poly.entity_id
_entity_poly.type
_entity_poly.pdbx_seq_one_letter_code
_entity_poly.pdbx_strand_id
1 'polypeptide(L)'
;TLFFTMIASILLGMGLPTTAKYIILSIMAAPALVDLGVNPLAAHLFILYFGVIADLTPPVAVAAFAAAGISGGNSMKTGFIAVRLAVAGFMIPFLFALDPGLLFINSTIGHTLLLIVTALAGVLALGAAAGNQGIVIINRNLTNLSN
;
A
#
# COMPACT_ATOMS: atom_id res chain seq x y z
N THR A 1 -9.97 -13.01 5.03
CA THR A 1 -10.56 -11.81 5.69
C THR A 1 -9.70 -10.58 5.52
N LEU A 2 -8.39 -10.57 5.85
CA LEU A 2 -7.50 -9.41 5.63
C LEU A 2 -7.56 -8.85 4.19
N PHE A 3 -7.61 -9.73 3.18
CA PHE A 3 -7.76 -9.32 1.78
C PHE A 3 -9.08 -8.60 1.48
N PHE A 4 -10.20 -9.06 2.05
CA PHE A 4 -11.50 -8.40 1.91
C PHE A 4 -11.52 -7.06 2.65
N THR A 5 -10.89 -7.00 3.83
CA THR A 5 -10.73 -5.74 4.57
C THR A 5 -9.92 -4.73 3.77
N MET A 6 -8.83 -5.16 3.13
CA MET A 6 -8.06 -4.31 2.21
C MET A 6 -8.96 -3.74 1.09
N ILE A 7 -9.71 -4.60 0.39
CA ILE A 7 -10.60 -4.15 -0.69
C ILE A 7 -11.65 -3.18 -0.17
N ALA A 8 -12.30 -3.50 0.95
CA ALA A 8 -13.30 -2.65 1.57
C ALA A 8 -12.71 -1.29 2.01
N SER A 9 -11.50 -1.29 2.60
CA SER A 9 -10.80 -0.06 3.00
C SER A 9 -10.39 0.80 1.82
N ILE A 10 -9.99 0.20 0.70
CA ILE A 10 -9.67 0.93 -0.53
C ILE A 10 -10.96 1.52 -1.11
N LEU A 11 -12.01 0.72 -1.33
CA LEU A 11 -13.25 1.18 -1.95
C LEU A 11 -13.99 2.24 -1.12
N LEU A 12 -14.10 2.03 0.20
CA LEU A 12 -14.69 3.02 1.12
C LEU A 12 -13.84 4.28 1.25
N GLY A 13 -12.53 4.17 0.95
CA GLY A 13 -11.59 5.27 1.06
C GLY A 13 -11.59 6.23 -0.12
N MET A 14 -12.15 5.84 -1.26
CA MET A 14 -12.07 6.62 -2.50
C MET A 14 -13.07 7.79 -2.47
N GLY A 15 -12.60 8.98 -2.08
CA GLY A 15 -13.39 10.22 -2.10
C GLY A 15 -13.50 10.96 -0.77
N LEU A 16 -12.91 10.42 0.31
CA LEU A 16 -12.92 11.04 1.63
C LEU A 16 -11.50 11.50 2.03
N PRO A 17 -11.33 12.55 2.85
CA PRO A 17 -10.03 12.84 3.48
C PRO A 17 -9.59 11.69 4.40
N THR A 18 -8.28 11.44 4.52
CA THR A 18 -7.70 10.33 5.30
C THR A 18 -8.29 10.21 6.72
N THR A 19 -8.51 11.33 7.39
CA THR A 19 -9.11 11.37 8.73
C THR A 19 -10.52 10.79 8.76
N ALA A 20 -11.37 11.15 7.79
CA ALA A 20 -12.75 10.66 7.71
C ALA A 20 -12.80 9.16 7.40
N LYS A 21 -11.91 8.67 6.53
CA LYS A 21 -11.78 7.23 6.24
C LYS A 21 -11.45 6.43 7.49
N TYR A 22 -10.47 6.91 8.28
CA TYR A 22 -10.04 6.22 9.49
C TYR A 22 -11.19 6.11 10.50
N ILE A 23 -12.00 7.16 10.66
CA ILE A 23 -13.18 7.13 11.55
C ILE A 23 -14.16 6.05 11.10
N ILE A 24 -14.53 6.01 9.81
CA ILE A 24 -15.47 5.02 9.28
C ILE A 24 -14.92 3.60 9.41
N LEU A 25 -13.66 3.38 9.01
CA LEU A 25 -13.04 2.06 9.06
C LEU A 25 -12.77 1.59 10.48
N SER A 26 -12.52 2.49 11.44
CA SER A 26 -12.31 2.11 12.84
C SER A 26 -13.61 1.68 13.53
N ILE A 27 -14.76 2.16 13.06
CA ILE A 27 -16.07 1.74 13.58
C ILE A 27 -16.53 0.43 12.90
N MET A 28 -16.20 0.22 11.62
CA MET A 28 -16.70 -0.93 10.85
C MET A 28 -15.70 -2.10 10.76
N ALA A 29 -14.45 -1.81 10.36
CA ALA A 29 -13.47 -2.82 9.97
C ALA A 29 -12.52 -3.21 11.12
N ALA A 30 -12.14 -2.27 11.98
CA ALA A 30 -11.26 -2.58 13.12
C ALA A 30 -11.87 -3.62 14.09
N PRO A 31 -13.16 -3.55 14.50
CA PRO A 31 -13.75 -4.54 15.39
C PRO A 31 -13.75 -5.93 14.75
N ALA A 32 -14.11 -6.01 13.46
CA ALA A 32 -14.09 -7.27 12.71
C ALA A 32 -12.69 -7.91 12.64
N LEU A 33 -11.63 -7.10 12.51
CA LEU A 33 -10.26 -7.61 12.55
C LEU A 33 -9.86 -8.11 13.95
N VAL A 34 -10.27 -7.39 15.00
CA VAL A 34 -10.00 -7.76 16.39
C VAL A 34 -10.71 -9.06 16.77
N ASP A 35 -11.98 -9.22 16.38
CA ASP A 35 -12.75 -10.46 16.60
C ASP A 35 -12.13 -11.68 15.91
N LEU A 36 -11.36 -11.44 14.84
CA LEU A 36 -10.61 -12.45 14.09
C LEU A 36 -9.21 -12.72 14.67
N GLY A 37 -8.88 -12.15 15.82
CA GLY A 37 -7.63 -12.38 16.54
C GLY A 37 -6.46 -11.48 16.13
N VAL A 38 -6.68 -10.47 15.29
CA VAL A 38 -5.65 -9.45 15.00
C VAL A 38 -5.48 -8.56 16.23
N ASN A 39 -4.24 -8.22 16.58
CA ASN A 39 -3.99 -7.30 17.68
C ASN A 39 -4.69 -5.95 17.45
N PRO A 40 -5.34 -5.34 18.45
CA PRO A 40 -6.06 -4.07 18.27
C PRO A 40 -5.22 -2.96 17.64
N LEU A 41 -3.97 -2.79 18.08
CA LEU A 41 -3.09 -1.77 17.51
C LEU A 41 -2.76 -2.07 16.05
N ALA A 42 -2.46 -3.34 15.73
CA ALA A 42 -2.22 -3.78 14.37
C ALA A 42 -3.45 -3.58 13.49
N ALA A 43 -4.66 -3.86 13.98
CA ALA A 43 -5.92 -3.66 13.26
C ALA A 43 -6.15 -2.17 12.92
N HIS A 44 -5.96 -1.27 13.88
CA HIS A 44 -6.09 0.18 13.66
C HIS A 44 -5.03 0.72 12.68
N LEU A 45 -3.79 0.24 12.78
CA LEU A 45 -2.74 0.62 11.82
C LEU A 45 -2.99 0.05 10.42
N PHE A 46 -3.56 -1.16 10.33
CA PHE A 46 -3.90 -1.81 9.07
C PHE A 46 -4.92 -0.98 8.29
N ILE A 47 -6.02 -0.59 8.94
CA ILE A 47 -7.05 0.22 8.30
C ILE A 47 -6.56 1.63 7.97
N LEU A 48 -5.72 2.23 8.82
CA LEU A 48 -5.15 3.55 8.59
C LEU A 48 -4.23 3.52 7.36
N TYR A 49 -3.35 2.52 7.29
CA TYR A 49 -2.41 2.37 6.20
C TYR A 49 -3.12 2.16 4.87
N PHE A 50 -4.11 1.26 4.81
CA PHE A 50 -4.89 1.08 3.59
C PHE A 50 -5.76 2.30 3.26
N GLY A 51 -6.23 3.05 4.25
CA GLY A 51 -6.89 4.33 4.05
C GLY A 51 -6.00 5.36 3.35
N VAL A 52 -4.70 5.39 3.67
CA VAL A 52 -3.71 6.26 3.00
C VAL A 52 -3.34 5.74 1.61
N ILE A 53 -3.04 4.44 1.48
CA ILE A 53 -2.70 3.84 0.18
C ILE A 53 -3.87 3.88 -0.81
N ALA A 54 -5.12 3.93 -0.36
CA ALA A 54 -6.27 4.11 -1.23
C ALA A 54 -6.15 5.38 -2.11
N ASP A 55 -5.53 6.45 -1.60
CA ASP A 55 -5.32 7.70 -2.36
C ASP A 55 -4.27 7.57 -3.45
N LEU A 56 -3.52 6.46 -3.49
CA LEU A 56 -2.60 6.16 -4.58
C LEU A 56 -3.32 5.48 -5.77
N THR A 57 -4.53 4.95 -5.53
CA THR A 57 -5.24 4.15 -6.54
C THR A 57 -6.09 5.02 -7.48
N PRO A 58 -6.00 4.81 -8.80
CA PRO A 58 -7.06 5.17 -9.74
C PRO A 58 -8.47 4.84 -9.24
N PRO A 59 -9.49 5.72 -9.38
CA PRO A 59 -9.57 7.10 -9.90
C PRO A 59 -9.18 8.28 -8.97
N VAL A 60 -8.69 8.09 -7.75
CA VAL A 60 -8.45 9.18 -6.78
C VAL A 60 -6.98 9.54 -6.58
N ALA A 61 -6.10 9.10 -7.49
CA ALA A 61 -4.65 9.32 -7.44
C ALA A 61 -4.20 10.77 -7.72
N VAL A 62 -4.64 11.72 -6.87
CA VAL A 62 -4.50 13.18 -7.09
C VAL A 62 -3.05 13.59 -7.30
N ALA A 63 -2.11 13.03 -6.53
CA ALA A 63 -0.68 13.33 -6.68
C ALA A 63 -0.13 12.89 -8.04
N ALA A 64 -0.49 11.68 -8.50
CA ALA A 64 -0.08 11.15 -9.80
C ALA A 64 -0.73 11.95 -10.95
N PHE A 65 -1.97 12.40 -10.78
CA PHE A 65 -2.67 13.20 -11.77
C PHE A 65 -2.11 14.62 -11.89
N ALA A 66 -1.72 15.24 -10.77
CA ALA A 66 -1.03 16.52 -10.77
C ALA A 66 0.34 16.41 -11.47
N ALA A 67 1.12 15.37 -11.17
CA ALA A 67 2.40 15.11 -11.83
C ALA A 67 2.24 14.86 -13.34
N ALA A 68 1.18 14.15 -13.76
CA ALA A 68 0.85 13.96 -15.17
C ALA A 68 0.53 15.28 -15.87
N GLY A 69 -0.21 16.18 -15.23
CA GLY A 69 -0.51 17.51 -15.76
C GLY A 69 0.74 18.37 -15.99
N ILE A 70 1.73 18.28 -15.09
CA ILE A 70 3.01 19.02 -15.23
C ILE A 70 3.89 18.40 -16.33
N SER A 71 3.91 17.07 -16.43
CA SER A 71 4.74 16.35 -17.42
C SER A 71 4.12 16.21 -18.81
N GLY A 72 2.87 16.64 -19.01
CA GLY A 72 2.12 16.47 -20.25
C GLY A 72 1.67 15.02 -20.52
N GLY A 73 1.74 14.15 -19.51
CA GLY A 73 1.33 12.74 -19.61
C GLY A 73 -0.18 12.53 -19.41
N ASN A 74 -0.68 11.36 -19.78
CA ASN A 74 -2.07 10.99 -19.50
C ASN A 74 -2.25 10.64 -18.01
N SER A 75 -3.04 11.43 -17.28
CA SER A 75 -3.28 11.27 -15.84
C SER A 75 -3.68 9.85 -15.46
N MET A 76 -4.58 9.23 -16.26
CA MET A 76 -5.10 7.92 -15.93
C MET A 76 -4.02 6.84 -16.03
N LYS A 77 -3.22 6.88 -17.11
CA LYS A 77 -2.07 5.97 -17.31
C LYS A 77 -1.02 6.16 -16.22
N THR A 78 -0.70 7.40 -15.85
CA THR A 78 0.26 7.70 -14.78
C THR A 78 -0.19 7.13 -13.45
N GLY A 79 -1.48 7.22 -13.12
CA GLY A 79 -2.04 6.62 -11.91
C GLY A 79 -1.89 5.09 -11.87
N PHE A 80 -2.16 4.39 -12.98
CA PHE A 80 -1.96 2.94 -13.06
C PHE A 80 -0.48 2.54 -12.93
N ILE A 81 0.43 3.31 -13.54
CA ILE A 81 1.86 3.09 -13.39
C ILE A 81 2.30 3.31 -11.95
N ALA A 82 1.78 4.35 -11.28
CA ALA A 82 2.09 4.64 -9.88
C ALA A 82 1.67 3.50 -8.95
N VAL A 83 0.46 2.94 -9.11
CA VAL A 83 0.02 1.77 -8.33
C VAL A 83 0.90 0.56 -8.59
N ARG A 84 1.27 0.31 -9.85
CA ARG A 84 2.14 -0.82 -10.20
C ARG A 84 3.52 -0.71 -9.54
N LEU A 85 4.07 0.49 -9.48
CA LEU A 85 5.35 0.74 -8.79
C LEU A 85 5.20 0.59 -7.26
N ALA A 86 4.03 0.92 -6.72
CA ALA A 86 3.76 0.87 -5.30
C ALA A 86 3.30 -0.49 -4.76
N VAL A 87 3.27 -1.55 -5.58
CA VAL A 87 2.86 -2.91 -5.18
C VAL A 87 3.58 -3.39 -3.92
N ALA A 88 4.88 -3.06 -3.77
CA ALA A 88 5.65 -3.41 -2.58
C ALA A 88 5.07 -2.81 -1.28
N GLY A 89 4.45 -1.62 -1.35
CA GLY A 89 3.83 -0.95 -0.19
C GLY A 89 2.58 -1.67 0.31
N PHE A 90 1.81 -2.32 -0.59
CA PHE A 90 0.61 -3.08 -0.19
C PHE A 90 0.93 -4.27 0.72
N MET A 91 2.17 -4.75 0.73
CA MET A 91 2.58 -5.88 1.56
C MET A 91 2.75 -5.52 3.05
N ILE A 92 3.14 -4.27 3.35
CA ILE A 92 3.54 -3.85 4.69
C ILE A 92 2.43 -4.08 5.74
N PRO A 93 1.15 -3.75 5.49
CA PRO A 93 0.06 -4.04 6.42
C PRO A 93 -0.12 -5.50 6.76
N PHE A 94 0.07 -6.38 5.79
CA PHE A 94 -0.05 -7.81 6.03
C PHE A 94 1.07 -8.32 6.94
N LEU A 95 2.29 -7.78 6.81
CA LEU A 95 3.42 -8.18 7.65
C LEU A 95 3.15 -7.91 9.14
N PHE A 96 2.73 -6.70 9.50
CA PHE A 96 2.46 -6.38 10.91
C PHE A 96 1.12 -6.92 11.43
N ALA A 97 0.15 -7.22 10.55
CA ALA A 97 -1.10 -7.87 10.95
C ALA A 97 -0.93 -9.37 11.22
N LEU A 98 -0.02 -10.03 10.50
CA LEU A 98 0.35 -11.43 10.73
C LEU A 98 1.29 -11.59 11.91
N ASP A 99 2.26 -10.68 12.05
CA ASP A 99 3.21 -10.69 13.16
C ASP A 99 3.30 -9.31 13.84
N PRO A 100 2.55 -9.10 14.93
CA PRO A 100 2.61 -7.87 15.72
C PRO A 100 3.98 -7.61 16.35
N GLY A 101 4.91 -8.57 16.32
CA GLY A 101 6.28 -8.38 16.76
C GLY A 101 7.03 -7.35 15.93
N LEU A 102 6.57 -7.04 14.71
CA LEU A 102 7.08 -5.92 13.91
C LEU A 102 6.69 -4.55 14.51
N LEU A 103 5.62 -4.51 15.32
CA LEU A 103 5.16 -3.35 16.07
C LEU A 103 5.68 -3.35 17.52
N PHE A 104 6.65 -4.20 17.84
CA PHE A 104 7.18 -4.41 19.20
C PHE A 104 6.13 -4.87 20.22
N ILE A 105 5.07 -5.56 19.75
CA ILE A 105 4.02 -6.09 20.62
C ILE A 105 4.37 -7.53 21.00
N ASN A 106 4.57 -7.78 22.30
CA ASN A 106 4.83 -9.12 22.86
C ASN A 106 5.99 -9.89 22.20
N SER A 107 7.02 -9.20 21.71
CA SER A 107 8.14 -9.83 20.98
C SER A 107 9.47 -9.74 21.72
N THR A 108 10.32 -10.73 21.47
CA THR A 108 11.73 -10.70 21.89
C THR A 108 12.53 -9.87 20.89
N ILE A 109 13.51 -9.09 21.38
CA ILE A 109 14.36 -8.21 20.54
C ILE A 109 14.96 -8.97 19.33
N GLY A 110 15.45 -10.20 19.56
CA GLY A 110 16.00 -11.02 18.47
C GLY A 110 14.99 -11.41 17.39
N HIS A 111 13.74 -11.68 17.78
CA HIS A 111 12.66 -12.00 16.85
C HIS A 111 12.25 -10.77 16.03
N THR A 112 12.08 -9.61 16.67
CA THR A 112 11.76 -8.36 15.97
C THR A 112 12.86 -7.93 15.00
N LEU A 113 14.14 -8.08 15.36
CA LEU A 113 15.24 -7.80 14.44
C LEU A 113 15.19 -8.70 13.19
N LEU A 114 14.92 -9.99 13.37
CA LEU A 114 14.76 -10.91 12.25
C LEU A 114 13.57 -10.49 11.36
N LEU A 115 12.43 -10.14 11.94
CA LEU A 115 11.27 -9.64 11.21
C LEU A 115 11.58 -8.35 10.43
N ILE A 116 12.32 -7.41 11.01
CA ILE A 116 12.71 -6.17 10.32
C ILE A 116 13.60 -6.49 9.12
N VAL A 117 14.59 -7.37 9.28
CA VAL A 117 15.51 -7.73 8.20
C VAL A 117 14.77 -8.46 7.07
N THR A 118 13.91 -9.42 7.39
CA THR A 118 13.14 -10.17 6.38
C THR A 118 12.08 -9.29 5.70
N ALA A 119 11.40 -8.42 6.45
CA ALA A 119 10.47 -7.44 5.91
C ALA A 119 11.17 -6.47 4.97
N LEU A 120 12.33 -5.93 5.37
CA LEU A 120 13.12 -5.02 4.54
C LEU A 120 13.60 -5.72 3.27
N ALA A 121 14.15 -6.94 3.39
CA ALA A 121 14.58 -7.73 2.25
C ALA A 121 13.41 -8.01 1.28
N GLY A 122 12.23 -8.38 1.79
CA GLY A 122 11.04 -8.61 0.99
C GLY A 122 10.54 -7.35 0.27
N VAL A 123 10.45 -6.22 0.98
CA VAL A 123 10.00 -4.95 0.41
C VAL A 123 11.00 -4.43 -0.63
N LEU A 124 12.30 -4.54 -0.38
CA LEU A 124 13.34 -4.15 -1.34
C LEU A 124 13.35 -5.07 -2.57
N ALA A 125 13.19 -6.38 -2.39
CA ALA A 125 13.13 -7.32 -3.51
C ALA A 125 11.91 -7.05 -4.41
N LEU A 126 10.73 -6.83 -3.82
CA LEU A 126 9.53 -6.47 -4.58
C LEU A 126 9.64 -5.07 -5.20
N GLY A 127 10.21 -4.10 -4.48
CA GLY A 127 10.44 -2.75 -4.99
C GLY A 127 11.41 -2.73 -6.17
N ALA A 128 12.51 -3.50 -6.09
CA ALA A 128 13.46 -3.65 -7.18
C ALA A 128 12.81 -4.35 -8.39
N ALA A 129 12.00 -5.37 -8.17
CA ALA A 129 11.26 -6.04 -9.24
C ALA A 129 10.27 -5.10 -9.94
N ALA A 130 9.48 -4.34 -9.17
CA ALA A 130 8.52 -3.38 -9.70
C ALA A 130 9.22 -2.20 -10.43
N GLY A 131 10.31 -1.69 -9.86
CA GLY A 131 11.11 -0.62 -10.44
C GLY A 131 11.79 -1.04 -11.75
N ASN A 132 12.36 -2.24 -11.80
CA ASN A 132 13.01 -2.75 -13.01
C ASN A 132 11.99 -2.92 -14.17
N GLN A 133 10.76 -3.33 -13.86
CA GLN A 133 9.68 -3.36 -14.85
C GLN A 133 9.30 -1.95 -15.34
N GLY A 134 9.33 -0.94 -14.46
CA GLY A 134 9.14 0.46 -14.84
C GLY A 134 10.19 0.94 -15.85
N ILE A 135 11.46 0.66 -15.59
CA ILE A 135 12.58 1.01 -16.47
C ILE A 135 12.46 0.31 -17.83
N VAL A 136 12.12 -0.99 -17.83
CA VAL A 136 11.94 -1.77 -19.07
C VAL A 136 10.81 -1.21 -19.94
N ILE A 137 9.69 -0.79 -19.35
CA ILE A 137 8.57 -0.20 -20.10
C ILE A 137 8.97 1.15 -20.73
N ILE A 138 9.69 2.00 -19.98
CA ILE A 138 10.18 3.28 -20.50
C ILE A 138 11.12 3.03 -21.68
N ASN A 139 12.09 2.13 -21.52
CA ASN A 139 13.07 1.84 -22.55
C ASN A 139 12.42 1.29 -23.84
N ARG A 140 11.40 0.44 -23.69
CA ARG A 140 10.64 -0.13 -24.80
C ARG A 140 9.80 0.91 -25.57
N ASN A 141 9.31 1.95 -24.90
CA ASN A 141 8.62 3.07 -25.56
C ASN A 141 9.59 3.96 -26.34
N LEU A 142 10.80 4.19 -25.83
CA LEU A 142 11.83 4.97 -26.53
C LEU A 142 12.31 4.29 -27.82
N THR A 143 12.49 2.97 -27.80
CA THR A 143 12.87 2.19 -29.00
C THR A 143 11.78 2.11 -30.08
N ASN A 144 10.50 2.31 -29.71
CA ASN A 144 9.40 2.36 -30.70
C ASN A 144 9.21 3.76 -31.31
N LEU A 145 9.81 4.79 -30.73
CA LEU A 145 9.80 6.16 -31.27
C LEU A 145 10.99 6.44 -32.19
N SER A 146 12.03 5.59 -32.15
CA SER A 146 13.21 5.70 -33.00
C SER A 146 13.14 4.88 -34.30
N ASN A 147 12.03 4.14 -34.53
CA ASN A 147 11.72 3.39 -35.74
C ASN A 147 10.47 3.98 -36.40
#